data_AF-A0A8K0G7F7-F1
#
_entry.id   AF-A0A8K0G7F7-F1
#
_cell.length_a   1.000
_cell.length_b   1.000
_cell.length_c   1.000
_cell.angle_alpha   90.00
_cell.angle_beta   90.00
_cell.angle_gamma   90.00
#
_symmetry.space_group_name_H-M   'P 1'
#
loop_
_entity.id
_entity.type
_entity.pdbx_description
1 polymer ?
#
loop_
_entity_poly.entity_id
_entity_poly.type
_entity_poly.pdbx_seq_one_letter_code
_entity_poly.pdbx_strand_id
1 'polypeptide(L)'
;MNGPSEFDRSEEVRGTEGTENLNMMKLLADMMKTMENNRISTERMVLEEFILESAKTHLIGAAKSWHNSNIPELNTWENFKDRFEKTFCMEASLTDKWDRMVKRIQRSGESLSIYFHDKYGLCKALNLNFPETKEQILVGLTNKYIVQGLLAKNHGHADQLLHDIVEFTRVNENVMRTTRKETTEKKIEGGKG
;
A
#
# COMPACT_ATOMS: atom_id res chain seq x y z
N MET A 1 7.69 -33.66 22.76
CA MET A 1 7.68 -32.25 23.19
C MET A 1 8.81 -31.57 22.43
N ASN A 2 8.51 -30.98 21.28
CA ASN A 2 9.49 -30.24 20.48
C ASN A 2 9.15 -28.76 20.64
N GLY A 3 10.06 -28.01 21.29
CA GLY A 3 9.94 -26.57 21.44
C GLY A 3 10.05 -25.84 20.10
N PRO A 4 9.53 -24.61 19.98
CA PRO A 4 9.63 -23.83 18.76
C PRO A 4 11.10 -23.43 18.51
N SER A 5 11.52 -23.65 17.26
CA SER A 5 12.83 -23.32 16.70
C SER A 5 13.16 -21.82 16.86
N GLU A 6 14.35 -21.50 17.36
CA GLU A 6 14.90 -20.14 17.52
C GLU A 6 15.04 -19.36 16.19
N PHE A 7 14.80 -20.01 15.04
CA PHE A 7 14.97 -19.39 13.73
C PHE A 7 13.81 -18.45 13.32
N ASP A 8 12.66 -18.53 13.98
CA ASP A 8 11.42 -17.82 13.60
C ASP A 8 11.33 -16.38 14.14
N ARG A 9 12.23 -15.97 15.04
CA ARG A 9 12.15 -14.67 15.73
C ARG A 9 12.87 -13.51 15.04
N SER A 10 13.54 -13.77 13.91
CA SER A 10 14.43 -12.80 13.24
C SER A 10 13.90 -12.23 11.91
N GLU A 11 12.75 -12.73 11.42
CA GLU A 11 12.01 -12.12 10.30
C GLU A 11 10.96 -11.11 10.76
N GLU A 12 10.37 -11.29 11.95
CA GLU A 12 9.32 -10.41 12.48
C GLU A 12 9.87 -9.03 12.88
N VAL A 13 11.13 -8.95 13.33
CA VAL A 13 11.79 -7.69 13.74
C VAL A 13 12.23 -6.84 12.54
N ARG A 14 12.54 -7.46 11.38
CA ARG A 14 12.93 -6.73 10.17
C ARG A 14 11.73 -6.06 9.46
N GLY A 15 10.52 -6.59 9.66
CA GLY A 15 9.30 -6.04 9.08
C GLY A 15 8.87 -4.72 9.71
N THR A 16 9.08 -4.54 11.01
CA THR A 16 8.63 -3.37 11.78
C THR A 16 9.59 -2.18 11.64
N GLU A 17 10.90 -2.40 11.74
CA GLU A 17 11.89 -1.32 11.55
C GLU A 17 11.82 -0.73 10.13
N GLY A 18 11.59 -1.55 9.11
CA GLY A 18 11.44 -1.08 7.73
C GLY A 18 10.17 -0.25 7.51
N THR A 19 9.06 -0.59 8.18
CA THR A 19 7.80 0.17 8.07
C THR A 19 7.78 1.43 8.93
N GLU A 20 8.39 1.41 10.12
CA GLU A 20 8.57 2.59 10.97
C GLU A 20 9.48 3.63 10.30
N ASN A 21 10.59 3.18 9.71
CA ASN A 21 11.45 4.04 8.92
C ASN A 21 10.70 4.60 7.70
N LEU A 22 9.95 3.79 6.94
CA LEU A 22 9.21 4.27 5.78
C LEU A 22 8.07 5.27 6.15
N ASN A 23 7.40 5.07 7.27
CA ASN A 23 6.36 5.99 7.77
C ASN A 23 6.97 7.32 8.25
N MET A 24 8.09 7.27 8.94
CA MET A 24 8.87 8.45 9.33
C MET A 24 9.38 9.20 8.10
N MET A 25 9.78 8.50 7.05
CA MET A 25 10.20 9.07 5.77
C MET A 25 9.08 9.77 5.01
N LYS A 26 7.88 9.20 5.04
CA LYS A 26 6.69 9.83 4.47
C LYS A 26 6.31 11.10 5.23
N LEU A 27 6.42 11.07 6.56
CA LEU A 27 6.19 12.25 7.40
C LEU A 27 7.22 13.36 7.11
N LEU A 28 8.50 13.01 7.00
CA LEU A 28 9.55 13.95 6.60
C LEU A 28 9.30 14.49 5.19
N ALA A 29 8.87 13.67 4.23
CA ALA A 29 8.55 14.10 2.87
C ALA A 29 7.32 15.02 2.77
N ASP A 30 6.28 14.77 3.57
CA ASP A 30 5.10 15.62 3.63
C ASP A 30 5.42 16.96 4.32
N MET A 31 6.27 16.95 5.35
CA MET A 31 6.82 18.15 5.98
C MET A 31 7.68 18.95 4.97
N MET A 32 8.57 18.29 4.22
CA MET A 32 9.39 18.89 3.16
C MET A 32 8.53 19.60 2.11
N LYS A 33 7.46 18.94 1.64
CA LYS A 33 6.58 19.47 0.59
C LYS A 33 5.73 20.65 1.06
N THR A 34 5.36 20.67 2.34
CA THR A 34 4.59 21.77 2.95
C THR A 34 5.43 23.02 3.12
N MET A 35 6.72 22.87 3.44
CA MET A 35 7.63 24.00 3.67
C MET A 35 8.17 24.62 2.37
N GLU A 36 8.34 23.83 1.29
CA GLU A 36 8.76 24.32 -0.03
C GLU A 36 7.77 25.33 -0.63
N ASN A 37 6.47 25.18 -0.34
CA ASN A 37 5.40 25.98 -0.94
C ASN A 37 5.28 27.42 -0.38
N ASN A 38 6.04 27.81 0.66
CA ASN A 38 5.85 29.06 1.41
C ASN A 38 7.02 30.09 1.29
N ARG A 39 7.79 30.14 0.19
CA ARG A 39 9.16 30.76 0.14
C ARG A 39 9.30 32.29 -0.10
N ILE A 40 10.31 32.90 0.58
CA ILE A 40 11.17 34.05 0.15
C ILE A 40 12.68 33.74 0.42
N SER A 41 13.59 34.24 -0.42
CA SER A 41 14.99 33.78 -0.59
C SER A 41 15.99 33.89 0.58
N THR A 42 15.85 34.83 1.53
CA THR A 42 16.80 34.99 2.66
C THR A 42 16.51 34.02 3.80
N GLU A 43 15.24 33.63 3.93
CA GLU A 43 14.74 32.63 4.88
C GLU A 43 15.22 31.21 4.53
N ARG A 44 15.61 31.00 3.26
CA ARG A 44 16.07 29.71 2.70
C ARG A 44 17.26 29.10 3.43
N MET A 45 18.30 29.87 3.72
CA MET A 45 19.55 29.33 4.29
C MET A 45 19.38 28.95 5.77
N VAL A 46 18.65 29.77 6.53
CA VAL A 46 18.32 29.50 7.94
C VAL A 46 17.38 28.30 8.06
N LEU A 47 16.47 28.14 7.09
CA LEU A 47 15.55 27.02 7.04
C LEU A 47 16.27 25.70 6.69
N GLU A 48 17.25 25.71 5.77
CA GLU A 48 18.02 24.52 5.39
C GLU A 48 18.87 23.96 6.56
N GLU A 49 19.49 24.83 7.36
CA GLU A 49 20.22 24.44 8.58
C GLU A 49 19.26 23.82 9.62
N PHE A 50 18.12 24.47 9.86
CA PHE A 50 17.10 23.98 10.79
C PHE A 50 16.52 22.62 10.35
N ILE A 51 16.24 22.44 9.06
CA ILE A 51 15.75 21.17 8.51
C ILE A 51 16.80 20.07 8.68
N LEU A 52 18.08 20.37 8.43
CA LEU A 52 19.15 19.41 8.60
C LEU A 52 19.29 18.97 10.06
N GLU A 53 19.29 19.90 11.02
CA GLU A 53 19.34 19.58 12.44
C GLU A 53 18.10 18.80 12.91
N SER A 54 16.92 19.19 12.45
CA SER A 54 15.69 18.44 12.68
C SER A 54 15.81 17.02 12.15
N ALA A 55 16.24 16.81 10.90
CA ALA A 55 16.41 15.48 10.32
C ALA A 55 17.42 14.63 11.13
N LYS A 56 18.56 15.20 11.53
CA LYS A 56 19.58 14.52 12.35
C LYS A 56 19.03 14.04 13.69
N THR A 57 18.23 14.86 14.38
CA THR A 57 17.65 14.48 15.69
C THR A 57 16.66 13.33 15.61
N HIS A 58 16.05 13.11 14.44
CA HIS A 58 15.09 12.03 14.22
C HIS A 58 15.75 10.74 13.71
N LEU A 59 17.06 10.74 13.42
CA LEU A 59 17.77 9.53 13.03
C LEU A 59 17.93 8.59 14.23
N ILE A 60 17.54 7.33 14.01
CA ILE A 60 17.67 6.24 14.98
C ILE A 60 18.34 5.02 14.34
N GLY A 61 18.82 4.09 15.17
CA GLY A 61 19.35 2.80 14.74
C GLY A 61 20.42 2.87 13.62
N ALA A 62 20.18 2.12 12.55
CA ALA A 62 21.08 2.03 11.40
C ALA A 62 21.26 3.39 10.68
N ALA A 63 20.20 4.20 10.58
CA ALA A 63 20.28 5.51 9.95
C ALA A 63 21.14 6.51 10.75
N LYS A 64 21.05 6.46 12.08
CA LYS A 64 21.92 7.25 12.96
C LYS A 64 23.39 6.83 12.84
N SER A 65 23.64 5.51 12.81
CA SER A 65 24.98 4.95 12.66
C SER A 65 25.60 5.35 11.32
N TRP A 66 24.83 5.25 10.23
CA TRP A 66 25.23 5.72 8.90
C TRP A 66 25.58 7.20 8.89
N HIS A 67 24.73 8.07 9.46
CA HIS A 67 25.00 9.50 9.52
C HIS A 67 26.31 9.78 10.26
N ASN A 68 26.52 9.14 11.41
CA ASN A 68 27.74 9.32 12.21
C ASN A 68 29.01 8.92 11.45
N SER A 69 28.94 7.92 10.58
CA SER A 69 30.06 7.51 9.72
C SER A 69 30.29 8.44 8.53
N ASN A 70 29.34 9.31 8.18
CA ASN A 70 29.37 10.17 7.00
C ASN A 70 29.30 11.68 7.33
N ILE A 71 29.42 12.07 8.60
CA ILE A 71 29.33 13.47 9.08
C ILE A 71 30.07 14.49 8.19
N PRO A 72 31.32 14.26 7.73
CA PRO A 72 32.05 15.24 6.94
C PRO A 72 31.37 15.58 5.60
N GLU A 73 30.55 14.69 5.08
CA GLU A 73 29.96 14.74 3.75
C GLU A 73 28.46 15.11 3.78
N LEU A 74 27.84 15.16 4.97
CA LEU A 74 26.39 15.39 5.17
C LEU A 74 26.10 16.71 5.90
N ASN A 75 26.97 17.71 5.75
CA ASN A 75 26.89 19.01 6.42
C ASN A 75 25.93 20.02 5.76
N THR A 76 25.44 19.73 4.56
CA THR A 76 24.38 20.50 3.90
C THR A 76 23.14 19.64 3.75
N TRP A 77 21.97 20.30 3.77
CA TRP A 77 20.70 19.63 3.56
C TRP A 77 20.65 18.88 2.21
N GLU A 78 21.21 19.48 1.15
CA GLU A 78 21.27 18.87 -0.18
C GLU A 78 22.07 17.57 -0.19
N ASN A 79 23.28 17.56 0.38
CA ASN A 79 24.11 16.36 0.44
C ASN A 79 23.50 15.30 1.36
N PHE A 80 22.91 15.72 2.47
CA PHE A 80 22.18 14.83 3.37
C PHE A 80 21.06 14.12 2.62
N LYS A 81 20.18 14.89 1.98
CA LYS A 81 19.02 14.37 1.24
C LYS A 81 19.43 13.41 0.12
N ASP A 82 20.35 13.82 -0.76
CA ASP A 82 20.79 13.00 -1.90
C ASP A 82 21.35 11.65 -1.45
N ARG A 83 22.25 11.64 -0.47
CA ARG A 83 22.88 10.40 0.00
C ARG A 83 21.93 9.55 0.82
N PHE A 84 21.07 10.17 1.59
CA PHE A 84 20.05 9.47 2.35
C PHE A 84 19.05 8.77 1.42
N GLU A 85 18.62 9.45 0.34
CA GLU A 85 17.80 8.85 -0.70
C GLU A 85 18.52 7.66 -1.36
N LYS A 86 19.80 7.81 -1.73
CA LYS A 86 20.59 6.70 -2.31
C LYS A 86 20.78 5.52 -1.37
N THR A 87 20.92 5.77 -0.07
CA THR A 87 21.25 4.72 0.91
C THR A 87 20.01 4.01 1.43
N PHE A 88 18.92 4.74 1.69
CA PHE A 88 17.73 4.20 2.37
C PHE A 88 16.46 4.23 1.51
N CYS A 89 16.36 5.16 0.56
CA CYS A 89 15.27 5.18 -0.41
C CYS A 89 15.67 4.39 -1.66
N MET A 90 16.05 3.12 -1.47
CA MET A 90 16.16 2.20 -2.60
C MET A 90 14.82 2.19 -3.33
N GLU A 91 14.81 2.68 -4.57
CA GLU A 91 13.65 2.50 -5.43
C GLU A 91 13.35 1.01 -5.49
N ALA A 92 12.13 0.64 -5.11
CA ALA A 92 11.67 -0.74 -5.29
C ALA A 92 11.90 -1.12 -6.76
N SER A 93 12.61 -2.23 -6.98
CA SER A 93 12.90 -2.69 -8.33
C SER A 93 11.58 -2.93 -9.08
N LEU A 94 11.62 -2.95 -10.41
CA LEU A 94 10.44 -3.32 -11.20
C LEU A 94 9.88 -4.67 -10.74
N THR A 95 10.76 -5.61 -10.42
CA THR A 95 10.42 -6.93 -9.87
C THR A 95 9.71 -6.82 -8.53
N ASP A 96 10.18 -5.99 -7.59
CA ASP A 96 9.52 -5.79 -6.30
C ASP A 96 8.15 -5.14 -6.45
N LYS A 97 8.04 -4.14 -7.35
CA LYS A 97 6.77 -3.48 -7.66
C LYS A 97 5.76 -4.49 -8.22
N TRP A 98 6.21 -5.36 -9.14
CA TRP A 98 5.39 -6.41 -9.72
C TRP A 98 4.95 -7.44 -8.68
N ASP A 99 5.87 -7.92 -7.85
CA ASP A 99 5.60 -8.88 -6.79
C ASP A 99 4.59 -8.35 -5.78
N ARG A 100 4.77 -7.11 -5.32
CA ARG A 100 3.79 -6.41 -4.44
C ARG A 100 2.43 -6.29 -5.11
N MET A 101 2.40 -5.92 -6.40
CA MET A 101 1.16 -5.80 -7.16
C MET A 101 0.45 -7.14 -7.25
N VAL A 102 1.12 -8.22 -7.67
CA VAL A 102 0.51 -9.55 -7.82
C VAL A 102 0.02 -10.10 -6.47
N LYS A 103 0.84 -10.00 -5.42
CA LYS A 103 0.49 -10.47 -4.07
C LYS A 103 -0.66 -9.69 -3.42
N ARG A 104 -0.96 -8.48 -3.89
CA ARG A 104 -2.09 -7.71 -3.39
C ARG A 104 -3.41 -8.32 -3.87
N ILE A 105 -4.00 -9.13 -3.01
CA ILE A 105 -5.38 -9.64 -3.13
C ILE A 105 -6.25 -9.01 -2.05
N GLN A 106 -7.57 -8.99 -2.27
CA GLN A 106 -8.53 -8.55 -1.27
C GLN A 106 -8.53 -9.53 -0.09
N ARG A 107 -8.33 -9.02 1.13
CA ARG A 107 -8.32 -9.84 2.35
C ARG A 107 -9.75 -10.16 2.80
N SER A 108 -9.92 -11.21 3.60
CA SER A 108 -11.21 -11.52 4.21
C SER A 108 -11.64 -10.38 5.15
N GLY A 109 -12.87 -9.89 4.99
CA GLY A 109 -13.41 -8.76 5.77
C GLY A 109 -12.85 -7.38 5.40
N GLU A 110 -11.95 -7.29 4.42
CA GLU A 110 -11.43 -6.02 3.94
C GLU A 110 -12.48 -5.28 3.09
N SER A 111 -12.60 -3.97 3.33
CA SER A 111 -13.41 -3.08 2.51
C SER A 111 -12.97 -3.11 1.05
N LEU A 112 -13.94 -3.27 0.15
CA LEU A 112 -13.70 -3.26 -1.29
C LEU A 112 -13.00 -1.97 -1.76
N SER A 113 -13.36 -0.82 -1.19
CA SER A 113 -12.78 0.48 -1.57
C SER A 113 -11.29 0.55 -1.18
N ILE A 114 -10.93 0.07 0.01
CA ILE A 114 -9.53 0.00 0.45
C ILE A 114 -8.72 -0.88 -0.50
N TYR A 115 -9.20 -2.10 -0.75
CA TYR A 115 -8.58 -3.01 -1.71
C TYR A 115 -8.38 -2.36 -3.08
N PHE A 116 -9.45 -1.75 -3.61
CA PHE A 116 -9.46 -1.17 -4.95
C PHE A 116 -8.41 -0.07 -5.07
N HIS A 117 -8.39 0.90 -4.16
CA HIS A 117 -7.47 2.03 -4.26
C HIS A 117 -6.01 1.62 -4.05
N ASP A 118 -5.74 0.68 -3.13
CA ASP A 118 -4.39 0.14 -2.94
C ASP A 118 -3.90 -0.58 -4.20
N LYS A 119 -4.71 -1.50 -4.73
CA LYS A 119 -4.38 -2.28 -5.93
C LYS A 119 -4.22 -1.38 -7.15
N TYR A 120 -5.10 -0.40 -7.31
CA TYR A 120 -5.01 0.61 -8.37
C TYR A 120 -3.73 1.45 -8.27
N GLY A 121 -3.34 1.86 -7.06
CA GLY A 121 -2.09 2.56 -6.80
C GLY A 121 -0.85 1.75 -7.22
N LEU A 122 -0.84 0.45 -6.91
CA LEU A 122 0.23 -0.46 -7.34
C LEU A 122 0.29 -0.63 -8.87
N CYS A 123 -0.86 -0.71 -9.54
CA CYS A 123 -0.92 -0.76 -11.01
C CYS A 123 -0.39 0.53 -11.65
N LYS A 124 -0.73 1.70 -11.07
CA LYS A 124 -0.19 2.98 -11.53
C LYS A 124 1.32 3.10 -11.32
N ALA A 125 1.86 2.57 -10.22
CA ALA A 125 3.30 2.55 -9.98
C ALA A 125 4.09 1.71 -10.99
N LEU A 126 3.39 0.82 -11.73
CA LEU A 126 3.91 0.01 -12.82
C LEU A 126 3.60 0.59 -14.21
N ASN A 127 2.94 1.75 -14.29
CA ASN A 127 2.47 2.36 -15.55
C ASN A 127 1.60 1.42 -16.41
N LEU A 128 0.81 0.55 -15.78
CA LEU A 128 -0.13 -0.29 -16.51
C LEU A 128 -1.19 0.54 -17.21
N ASN A 129 -1.59 0.12 -18.40
CA ASN A 129 -2.75 0.71 -19.05
C ASN A 129 -4.04 0.31 -18.32
N PHE A 130 -5.15 0.97 -18.63
CA PHE A 130 -6.40 0.70 -17.93
C PHE A 130 -6.93 -0.73 -18.12
N PRO A 131 -6.92 -1.33 -19.33
CA PRO A 131 -7.25 -2.75 -19.52
C PRO A 131 -6.47 -3.71 -18.61
N GLU A 132 -5.13 -3.57 -18.54
CA GLU A 132 -4.28 -4.38 -17.67
C GLU A 132 -4.59 -4.13 -16.19
N THR A 133 -4.76 -2.86 -15.82
CA THR A 133 -5.14 -2.46 -14.45
C THR A 133 -6.46 -3.09 -14.03
N LYS A 134 -7.46 -3.07 -14.92
CA LYS A 134 -8.76 -3.71 -14.71
C LYS A 134 -8.58 -5.21 -14.44
N GLU A 135 -7.82 -5.90 -15.29
CA GLU A 135 -7.57 -7.33 -15.11
C GLU A 135 -6.92 -7.63 -13.76
N GLN A 136 -5.86 -6.89 -13.39
CA GLN A 136 -5.17 -7.07 -12.12
C GLN A 136 -6.07 -6.83 -10.91
N ILE A 137 -6.92 -5.80 -10.96
CA ILE A 137 -7.90 -5.52 -9.90
C ILE A 137 -8.89 -6.68 -9.77
N LEU A 138 -9.43 -7.17 -10.88
CA LEU A 138 -10.44 -8.23 -10.85
C LEU A 138 -9.86 -9.58 -10.40
N VAL A 139 -8.64 -9.92 -10.83
CA VAL A 139 -7.93 -11.14 -10.41
C VAL A 139 -7.75 -11.19 -8.89
N GLY A 140 -7.49 -10.05 -8.24
CA GLY A 140 -7.28 -10.01 -6.79
C GLY A 140 -8.55 -9.94 -5.94
N LEU A 141 -9.76 -9.81 -6.52
CA LEU A 141 -11.01 -9.76 -5.75
C LEU A 141 -11.28 -11.09 -5.03
N THR A 142 -11.86 -11.03 -3.82
CA THR A 142 -12.27 -12.23 -3.08
C THR A 142 -13.50 -12.89 -3.73
N ASN A 143 -14.47 -12.08 -4.18
CA ASN A 143 -15.67 -12.58 -4.84
C ASN A 143 -15.39 -12.91 -6.32
N LYS A 144 -15.12 -14.18 -6.60
CA LYS A 144 -14.82 -14.65 -7.97
C LYS A 144 -16.05 -14.70 -8.89
N TYR A 145 -17.27 -14.72 -8.36
CA TYR A 145 -18.48 -14.86 -9.16
C TYR A 145 -18.76 -13.65 -10.05
N ILE A 146 -18.37 -12.45 -9.61
CA ILE A 146 -18.62 -11.20 -10.34
C ILE A 146 -17.54 -10.90 -11.39
N VAL A 147 -16.39 -11.59 -11.33
CA VAL A 147 -15.21 -11.29 -12.16
C VAL A 147 -15.51 -11.45 -13.65
N GLN A 148 -16.20 -12.52 -14.05
CA GLN A 148 -16.49 -12.77 -15.47
C GLN A 148 -17.39 -11.68 -16.08
N GLY A 149 -18.44 -11.27 -15.35
CA GLY A 149 -19.33 -10.19 -15.80
C GLY A 149 -18.59 -8.85 -15.91
N LEU A 150 -17.71 -8.56 -14.94
CA LEU A 150 -16.90 -7.34 -14.95
C LEU A 150 -15.84 -7.35 -16.05
N LEU A 151 -15.22 -8.50 -16.35
CA LEU A 151 -14.27 -8.64 -17.46
C LEU A 151 -14.94 -8.37 -18.81
N ALA A 152 -16.15 -8.92 -19.03
CA ALA A 152 -16.91 -8.71 -20.26
C ALA A 152 -17.41 -7.28 -20.46
N LYS A 153 -17.68 -6.53 -19.38
CA LYS A 153 -18.17 -5.15 -19.44
C LYS A 153 -17.06 -4.16 -19.80
N ASN A 154 -17.31 -3.27 -20.75
CA ASN A 154 -16.37 -2.20 -21.08
C ASN A 154 -16.43 -1.08 -20.03
N HIS A 155 -15.28 -0.60 -19.59
CA HIS A 155 -15.16 0.52 -18.65
C HIS A 155 -14.15 1.51 -19.22
N GLY A 156 -14.43 2.81 -19.11
CA GLY A 156 -13.53 3.86 -19.61
C GLY A 156 -12.46 4.28 -18.61
N HIS A 157 -12.71 4.12 -17.32
CA HIS A 157 -11.80 4.52 -16.24
C HIS A 157 -12.12 3.81 -14.91
N ALA A 158 -11.26 4.03 -13.92
CA ALA A 158 -11.30 3.36 -12.62
C ALA A 158 -12.61 3.57 -11.85
N ASP A 159 -13.21 4.76 -11.90
CA ASP A 159 -14.42 5.04 -11.11
C ASP A 159 -15.64 4.27 -11.62
N GLN A 160 -15.77 4.11 -12.95
CA GLN A 160 -16.80 3.26 -13.54
C GLN A 160 -16.64 1.82 -13.09
N LEU A 161 -15.40 1.31 -13.12
CA LEU A 161 -15.10 -0.04 -12.65
C LEU A 161 -15.45 -0.22 -11.16
N LEU A 162 -15.07 0.72 -10.30
CA LEU A 162 -15.37 0.65 -8.87
C LEU A 162 -16.88 0.63 -8.61
N HIS A 163 -17.63 1.51 -9.27
CA HIS A 163 -19.10 1.56 -9.15
C HIS A 163 -19.72 0.20 -9.51
N ASP A 164 -19.29 -0.38 -10.63
CA ASP A 164 -19.81 -1.67 -11.09
C ASP A 164 -19.41 -2.83 -10.16
N ILE A 165 -18.18 -2.84 -9.62
CA ILE A 165 -17.79 -3.87 -8.64
C ILE A 165 -18.67 -3.79 -7.39
N VAL A 166 -18.92 -2.57 -6.89
CA VAL A 166 -19.80 -2.34 -5.73
C VAL A 166 -21.22 -2.82 -6.02
N GLU A 167 -21.77 -2.47 -7.18
CA GLU A 167 -23.12 -2.86 -7.57
C GLU A 167 -23.26 -4.38 -7.72
N PHE A 168 -22.34 -5.02 -8.45
CA PHE A 168 -22.36 -6.47 -8.65
C PHE A 168 -22.21 -7.22 -7.32
N THR A 169 -21.35 -6.73 -6.41
CA THR A 169 -21.19 -7.31 -5.08
C THR A 169 -22.49 -7.25 -4.29
N ARG A 170 -23.15 -6.09 -4.29
CA ARG A 170 -24.45 -5.89 -3.61
C ARG A 170 -25.53 -6.80 -4.17
N VAL A 171 -25.66 -6.91 -5.50
CA VAL A 171 -26.64 -7.77 -6.15
C VAL A 171 -26.38 -9.24 -5.83
N ASN A 172 -25.12 -9.67 -5.93
CA ASN A 172 -24.74 -11.05 -5.60
C ASN A 172 -25.06 -11.40 -4.15
N GLU A 173 -24.75 -10.53 -3.19
CA GLU A 173 -25.11 -10.75 -1.79
C GLU A 173 -26.62 -10.89 -1.59
N ASN A 174 -27.43 -10.09 -2.28
CA ASN A 174 -28.89 -10.19 -2.20
C ASN A 174 -29.41 -11.52 -2.75
N VAL A 175 -28.90 -11.98 -3.90
CA VAL A 175 -29.25 -13.30 -4.47
C VAL A 175 -28.87 -14.43 -3.52
N MET A 176 -27.69 -14.36 -2.90
CA MET A 176 -27.22 -15.35 -1.93
C MET A 176 -28.07 -15.37 -0.65
N ARG A 177 -28.61 -14.21 -0.23
CA ARG A 177 -29.54 -14.14 0.90
C ARG A 177 -30.89 -14.79 0.57
N THR A 178 -31.44 -14.54 -0.61
CA THR A 178 -32.73 -15.11 -1.04
C THR A 178 -32.67 -16.63 -1.18
N THR A 179 -31.64 -17.14 -1.88
CA THR A 179 -31.44 -18.60 -2.06
C THR A 179 -31.27 -19.35 -0.73
N ARG A 180 -30.61 -18.75 0.27
CA ARG A 180 -30.50 -19.33 1.62
C ARG A 180 -31.86 -19.45 2.30
N LYS A 181 -32.72 -18.43 2.21
CA LYS A 181 -34.06 -18.44 2.80
C LYS A 181 -34.94 -19.55 2.22
N GLU A 182 -34.97 -19.67 0.89
CA GLU A 182 -35.73 -20.72 0.20
C GLU A 182 -35.25 -22.13 0.57
N THR A 183 -33.94 -22.32 0.75
CA THR A 183 -33.37 -23.61 1.15
C THR A 183 -33.73 -23.98 2.59
N THR A 184 -33.74 -23.01 3.50
CA THR A 184 -34.20 -23.23 4.88
C THR A 184 -35.69 -23.54 4.97
N GLU A 185 -36.52 -22.88 4.15
CA GLU A 185 -37.98 -23.10 4.13
C GLU A 185 -38.33 -24.50 3.62
N LYS A 186 -37.72 -24.94 2.52
CA LYS A 186 -37.92 -26.31 1.98
C LYS A 186 -37.50 -27.41 2.95
N LYS A 187 -36.46 -27.19 3.76
CA LYS A 187 -35.98 -28.17 4.75
C LYS A 187 -36.92 -28.30 5.96
N ILE A 188 -37.64 -27.23 6.31
CA ILE A 188 -38.65 -27.22 7.38
C ILE A 188 -39.93 -27.93 6.91
N GLU A 189 -40.30 -27.78 5.63
CA GLU A 189 -41.48 -28.43 5.06
C GLU A 189 -41.29 -29.94 4.81
N GLY A 190 -40.09 -30.36 4.39
CA GLY A 190 -39.76 -31.78 4.16
C GLY A 190 -39.55 -32.62 5.43
N GLY A 191 -39.50 -32.02 6.62
CA GLY A 191 -39.30 -32.70 7.90
C GLY A 191 -40.57 -33.01 8.69
N LYS A 192 -41.76 -32.75 8.11
CA LYS A 192 -43.08 -32.98 8.75
C LYS A 192 -43.83 -34.20 8.21
N GLY A 193 -43.15 -35.12 7.51
CA GLY A 193 -43.71 -36.36 6.98
C GLY A 193 -43.38 -37.58 7.83
#